data_AF-A0A935SDQ8-F1
#
_entry.id   AF-A0A935SDQ8-F1
#
_cell.length_a   1.000
_cell.length_b   1.000
_cell.length_c   1.000
_cell.angle_alpha   90.00
_cell.angle_beta   90.00
_cell.angle_gamma   90.00
#
_symmetry.space_group_name_H-M   'P 1'
#
loop_
_entity.id
_entity.type
_entity.pdbx_description
1 polymer ?
#
loop_
_entity_poly.entity_id
_entity_poly.type
_entity_poly.pdbx_seq_one_letter_code
_entity_poly.pdbx_strand_id
1 'polypeptide(L)'
;MAHDNAHAEHYHPTWKEYKWVALILFLITVVEVWVYYIPELVQSKAFVPGLLIMSAIKFAIVVMYYMHLKYDHKLFRALFTGPLVVAILTLLGLLFLFSKIAIRIAGGG
;
A
#
# COMPACT_ATOMS: atom_id res chain seq x y z
N MET A 1 -26.85 10.92 50.21
CA MET A 1 -25.54 10.64 49.60
C MET A 1 -25.82 10.16 48.19
N ALA A 2 -25.59 11.03 47.21
CA ALA A 2 -26.02 10.84 45.83
C ALA A 2 -25.17 9.77 45.13
N HIS A 3 -25.85 8.92 44.35
CA HIS A 3 -25.24 7.98 43.43
C HIS A 3 -24.87 8.71 42.14
N ASP A 4 -23.62 9.17 42.05
CA ASP A 4 -23.05 9.65 40.78
C ASP A 4 -22.23 8.54 40.12
N ASN A 5 -22.94 7.59 39.49
CA ASN A 5 -22.33 6.68 38.52
C ASN A 5 -22.37 7.33 37.12
N ALA A 6 -21.64 8.43 36.97
CA ALA A 6 -21.34 8.98 35.65
C ALA A 6 -20.10 8.29 35.10
N HIS A 7 -20.26 7.03 34.68
CA HIS A 7 -19.28 6.38 33.82
C HIS A 7 -19.38 7.03 32.44
N ALA A 8 -18.61 8.09 32.26
CA ALA A 8 -18.36 8.72 30.97
C ALA A 8 -17.95 7.62 29.98
N GLU A 9 -18.80 7.41 28.97
CA GLU A 9 -18.52 6.52 27.85
C GLU A 9 -17.19 6.92 27.22
N HIS A 10 -16.18 6.07 27.37
CA HIS A 10 -14.96 6.17 26.61
C HIS A 10 -15.30 6.04 25.12
N TYR A 11 -15.29 7.16 24.41
CA TYR A 11 -15.32 7.21 22.94
C TYR A 11 -14.04 6.56 22.41
N HIS A 12 -14.05 5.22 22.32
CA HIS A 12 -12.99 4.47 21.68
C HIS A 12 -13.10 4.68 20.17
N PRO A 13 -12.02 5.08 19.47
CA PRO A 13 -12.02 5.25 18.03
C PRO A 13 -12.59 4.00 17.35
N THR A 14 -13.58 4.27 16.50
CA THR A 14 -14.59 3.37 15.95
C THR A 14 -14.01 2.12 15.29
N TRP A 15 -14.09 0.97 15.96
CA TRP A 15 -13.94 -0.38 15.38
C TRP A 15 -14.57 -0.49 13.98
N LYS A 16 -15.75 0.14 13.81
CA LYS A 16 -16.50 0.16 12.54
C LYS A 16 -15.66 0.60 11.33
N GLU A 17 -14.76 1.57 11.47
CA GLU A 17 -13.96 2.09 10.34
C GLU A 17 -12.87 1.09 9.90
N TYR A 18 -12.14 0.51 10.85
CA TYR A 18 -11.13 -0.51 10.58
C TYR A 18 -11.72 -1.78 9.96
N LYS A 19 -12.95 -2.16 10.35
CA LYS A 19 -13.64 -3.32 9.76
C LYS A 19 -13.92 -3.12 8.27
N TRP A 20 -14.27 -1.90 7.86
CA TRP A 20 -14.49 -1.59 6.44
C TRP A 20 -13.19 -1.55 5.66
N VAL A 21 -12.11 -0.99 6.23
CA VAL A 21 -10.77 -1.01 5.61
C VAL A 21 -10.28 -2.44 5.43
N ALA A 22 -10.47 -3.31 6.43
CA ALA A 22 -10.13 -4.73 6.36
C ALA A 22 -10.87 -5.44 5.21
N LEU A 23 -12.16 -5.16 5.08
CA LEU A 23 -12.99 -5.75 4.03
C LEU A 23 -12.53 -5.30 2.64
N ILE A 24 -12.18 -4.03 2.46
CA ILE A 24 -11.64 -3.52 1.18
C ILE A 24 -10.31 -4.21 0.84
N LEU A 25 -9.38 -4.29 1.79
CA LEU A 25 -8.09 -4.96 1.58
C LEU A 25 -8.26 -6.44 1.24
N PHE A 26 -9.21 -7.11 1.91
CA PHE A 26 -9.57 -8.49 1.63
C PHE A 26 -10.09 -8.65 0.21
N LEU A 27 -11.04 -7.80 -0.22
CA LEU A 27 -11.57 -7.83 -1.58
C LEU A 27 -10.48 -7.60 -2.64
N ILE A 28 -9.59 -6.62 -2.43
CA ILE A 28 -8.47 -6.39 -3.35
C ILE A 28 -7.58 -7.64 -3.45
N THR A 29 -7.35 -8.32 -2.32
CA THR A 29 -6.53 -9.54 -2.29
C THR A 29 -7.22 -10.72 -2.98
N VAL A 30 -8.53 -10.89 -2.79
CA VAL A 30 -9.32 -11.91 -3.51
C VAL A 30 -9.27 -11.65 -5.02
N VAL A 31 -9.46 -10.39 -5.44
CA VAL A 31 -9.35 -10.02 -6.86
C VAL A 31 -7.95 -10.34 -7.39
N GLU A 32 -6.90 -9.95 -6.69
CA GLU A 32 -5.51 -10.22 -7.10
C GLU A 32 -5.26 -11.72 -7.32
N VAL A 33 -5.66 -12.56 -6.37
CA VAL A 33 -5.57 -14.02 -6.49
C VAL A 33 -6.39 -14.54 -7.67
N TRP A 34 -7.59 -13.99 -7.89
CA TRP A 34 -8.43 -14.36 -9.02
C TRP A 34 -7.77 -14.02 -10.37
N VAL A 35 -7.12 -12.86 -10.51
CA VAL A 35 -6.44 -12.49 -11.77
C VAL A 35 -5.40 -13.54 -12.18
N TYR A 36 -4.72 -14.22 -11.24
CA TYR A 36 -3.79 -15.31 -11.56
C TYR A 36 -4.44 -16.53 -12.23
N TYR A 37 -5.74 -16.75 -12.03
CA TYR A 37 -6.46 -17.88 -12.63
C TYR A 37 -6.98 -17.60 -14.04
N ILE A 38 -6.78 -16.39 -14.58
CA ILE A 38 -7.24 -16.01 -15.92
C ILE A 38 -6.03 -16.03 -16.88
N PRO A 39 -5.89 -17.06 -17.75
CA PRO A 39 -4.70 -17.23 -18.59
C PRO A 39 -4.45 -16.04 -19.53
N GLU A 40 -5.53 -15.46 -20.05
CA GLU A 40 -5.51 -14.31 -20.95
C GLU A 40 -4.92 -13.05 -20.29
N LEU A 41 -5.19 -12.87 -19.00
CA LEU A 41 -4.65 -11.76 -18.23
C LEU A 41 -3.19 -12.01 -17.87
N VAL A 42 -2.84 -13.24 -17.46
CA VAL A 42 -1.45 -13.60 -17.11
C VAL A 42 -0.49 -13.44 -18.31
N GLN A 43 -0.96 -13.76 -19.51
CA GLN A 43 -0.15 -13.59 -20.74
C GLN A 43 -0.05 -12.14 -21.22
N SER A 44 -0.85 -11.23 -20.66
CA SER A 44 -0.81 -9.81 -21.02
C SER A 44 0.42 -9.13 -20.43
N LYS A 45 1.04 -8.23 -21.22
CA LYS A 45 2.11 -7.34 -20.74
C LYS A 45 1.64 -6.41 -19.62
N ALA A 46 0.34 -6.19 -19.48
CA ALA A 46 -0.26 -5.36 -18.44
C ALA A 46 -0.42 -6.08 -17.09
N PHE A 47 -0.23 -7.39 -17.03
CA PHE A 47 -0.40 -8.20 -15.81
C PHE A 47 0.50 -7.73 -14.66
N VAL A 48 1.82 -7.71 -14.91
CA VAL A 48 2.81 -7.37 -13.89
C VAL A 48 2.63 -5.92 -13.42
N PRO A 49 2.50 -4.90 -14.30
CA PRO A 49 2.21 -3.54 -13.87
C PRO A 49 0.89 -3.41 -13.10
N GLY A 50 -0.16 -4.13 -13.51
CA GLY A 50 -1.46 -4.10 -12.85
C GLY A 50 -1.42 -4.64 -11.42
N LEU A 51 -0.73 -5.75 -11.21
CA LEU A 51 -0.50 -6.33 -9.88
C LEU A 51 0.33 -5.40 -8.98
N LEU A 52 1.36 -4.77 -9.53
CA LEU A 52 2.16 -3.78 -8.79
C LEU A 52 1.31 -2.59 -8.34
N ILE A 53 0.41 -2.09 -9.19
CA ILE A 53 -0.51 -1.00 -8.84
C ILE A 53 -1.49 -1.44 -7.73
N MET A 54 -2.10 -2.62 -7.86
CA MET A 54 -2.96 -3.17 -6.80
C MET A 54 -2.23 -3.34 -5.47
N SER A 55 -0.98 -3.79 -5.50
CA SER A 55 -0.12 -3.91 -4.32
C SER A 55 0.21 -2.54 -3.70
N ALA A 56 0.55 -1.56 -4.54
CA ALA A 56 0.81 -0.19 -4.09
C ALA A 56 -0.42 0.45 -3.44
N ILE A 57 -1.62 0.21 -3.98
CA ILE A 57 -2.89 0.69 -3.39
C ILE A 57 -3.11 0.06 -2.02
N LYS A 58 -2.94 -1.26 -1.87
CA LYS A 58 -3.06 -1.93 -0.57
C LYS A 58 -2.07 -1.36 0.44
N PHE A 59 -0.81 -1.19 0.03
CA PHE A 59 0.21 -0.57 0.88
C PHE A 59 -0.20 0.82 1.34
N ALA A 60 -0.69 1.66 0.43
CA ALA A 60 -1.16 3.01 0.75
C ALA A 60 -2.32 3.00 1.75
N ILE A 61 -3.30 2.11 1.56
CA ILE A 61 -4.43 1.94 2.48
C ILE A 61 -3.93 1.51 3.87
N VAL A 62 -3.04 0.52 3.94
CA VAL A 62 -2.46 0.03 5.21
C VAL A 62 -1.71 1.14 5.93
N VAL A 63 -0.87 1.89 5.22
CA VAL A 63 -0.11 3.00 5.80
C VAL A 63 -1.03 4.11 6.30
N MET A 64 -2.01 4.52 5.51
CA MET A 64 -2.91 5.61 5.90
C MET A 64 -3.79 5.24 7.10
N TYR A 65 -4.36 4.03 7.11
CA TYR A 65 -5.36 3.64 8.09
C TYR A 65 -4.80 2.81 9.25
N TYR A 66 -4.02 1.75 9.00
CA TYR A 66 -3.51 0.88 10.07
C TYR A 66 -2.20 1.34 10.71
N MET A 67 -1.34 2.05 9.96
CA MET A 67 -0.19 2.74 10.55
C MET A 67 -0.56 4.12 11.10
N HIS A 68 -1.86 4.45 11.12
CA HIS A 68 -2.44 5.67 11.67
C HIS A 68 -2.00 7.00 11.05
N LEU A 69 -1.18 7.00 9.98
CA LEU A 69 -0.65 8.21 9.34
C LEU A 69 -1.71 9.25 8.96
N LYS A 70 -2.94 8.82 8.65
CA LYS A 70 -4.07 9.71 8.33
C LYS A 70 -4.52 10.55 9.53
N TYR A 71 -4.41 10.00 10.74
CA TYR A 71 -4.88 10.61 11.99
C TYR A 71 -3.72 11.14 12.86
N ASP A 72 -2.48 10.83 12.48
CA ASP A 72 -1.28 11.18 13.25
C ASP A 72 -0.71 12.57 12.90
N HIS A 73 0.22 13.07 13.73
CA HIS A 73 0.89 14.34 13.49
C HIS A 73 1.74 14.33 12.20
N LYS A 74 1.85 15.51 11.56
CA LYS A 74 2.61 15.72 10.31
C LYS A 74 4.06 15.21 10.38
N LEU A 75 4.66 15.15 11.58
CA LEU A 75 6.00 14.64 11.82
C LEU A 75 6.11 13.13 11.51
N PHE A 76 5.20 12.29 12.01
CA PHE A 76 5.20 10.84 11.74
C PHE A 76 4.98 10.56 10.25
N ARG A 77 4.12 11.35 9.62
CA ARG A 77 3.91 11.28 8.17
C ARG A 77 5.18 11.63 7.38
N ALA A 78 5.91 12.67 7.79
CA ALA A 78 7.16 13.04 7.13
C ALA A 78 8.27 11.99 7.35
N LEU A 79 8.38 11.44 8.57
CA LEU A 79 9.37 10.42 8.92
C LEU A 79 9.17 9.10 8.15
N PHE A 80 7.92 8.77 7.81
CA PHE A 80 7.60 7.60 7.00
C PHE A 80 7.77 7.86 5.50
N THR A 81 7.20 8.95 5.00
CA THR A 81 7.18 9.25 3.56
C THR A 81 8.57 9.66 3.04
N GLY A 82 9.41 10.30 3.86
CA GLY A 82 10.76 10.70 3.46
C GLY A 82 11.62 9.52 2.98
N PRO A 83 11.89 8.52 3.85
CA PRO A 83 12.62 7.31 3.47
C PRO A 83 11.93 6.52 2.35
N LEU A 84 10.59 6.49 2.31
CA LEU A 84 9.84 5.81 1.26
C LEU A 84 10.10 6.42 -0.13
N VAL A 85 10.08 7.76 -0.23
CA VAL A 85 10.38 8.46 -1.49
C VAL A 85 11.82 8.21 -1.91
N VAL A 86 12.77 8.29 -0.98
CA VAL A 86 14.18 7.98 -1.28
C VAL A 86 14.32 6.55 -1.79
N ALA A 87 13.67 5.57 -1.16
CA ALA A 87 13.70 4.16 -1.59
C ALA A 87 13.11 3.95 -2.98
N ILE A 88 12.00 4.61 -3.31
CA ILE A 88 11.39 4.54 -4.66
C ILE A 88 12.34 5.15 -5.70
N LEU A 89 12.91 6.31 -5.41
CA LEU A 89 13.83 6.99 -6.32
C LEU A 89 15.12 6.18 -6.54
N THR A 90 15.68 5.58 -5.49
CA THR A 90 16.87 4.72 -5.61
C THR A 90 16.57 3.46 -6.41
N LEU A 91 15.41 2.82 -6.17
CA LEU A 91 14.96 1.66 -6.93
C LEU A 91 14.80 1.99 -8.43
N LEU A 92 14.11 3.10 -8.74
CA LEU A 92 13.91 3.53 -10.13
C LEU A 92 15.24 3.93 -10.80
N GLY A 93 16.12 4.62 -10.07
CA GLY A 93 17.45 4.97 -10.56
C GLY A 93 18.30 3.74 -10.87
N LEU A 94 18.26 2.72 -10.00
CA LEU A 94 18.97 1.46 -10.20
C LEU A 94 18.39 0.67 -11.39
N LEU A 95 17.06 0.60 -11.50
CA LEU A 95 16.38 -0.04 -12.62
C LEU A 95 16.76 0.65 -13.94
N PHE A 96 16.77 1.97 -13.98
CA PHE A 96 17.17 2.74 -15.15
C PHE A 96 18.65 2.51 -15.52
N LEU A 97 19.54 2.54 -14.52
CA LEU A 97 20.98 2.31 -14.72
C LEU A 97 21.23 0.92 -15.32
N PHE A 98 20.70 -0.13 -14.71
CA PHE A 98 20.89 -1.50 -15.20
C PHE A 98 20.16 -1.76 -16.52
N SER A 99 18.97 -1.21 -16.73
CA SER A 99 18.25 -1.35 -18.01
C SER A 99 19.06 -0.71 -19.15
N LYS A 100 19.62 0.49 -18.93
CA LYS A 100 20.48 1.17 -19.92
C LYS A 100 21.79 0.41 -20.18
N ILE A 101 22.38 -0.20 -19.16
CA ILE A 101 23.58 -1.07 -19.30
C ILE A 101 23.22 -2.34 -20.08
N ALA A 102 22.12 -3.01 -19.73
CA ALA A 102 21.67 -4.25 -20.38
C ALA A 102 21.37 -4.04 -21.87
N ILE A 103 20.66 -2.95 -22.22
CA ILE A 103 20.38 -2.58 -23.61
C ILE A 103 21.69 -2.35 -24.39
N ARG A 104 22.67 -1.69 -23.78
CA ARG A 104 23.97 -1.41 -24.43
C ARG A 104 24.77 -2.70 -24.70
N ILE A 105 24.75 -3.65 -23.76
CA ILE A 105 25.45 -4.94 -23.91
C ILE A 105 24.75 -5.80 -24.97
N ALA A 106 23.42 -5.82 -25.00
CA ALA A 106 22.64 -6.59 -25.96
C ALA A 106 22.71 -6.06 -27.40
N GLY A 107 22.91 -4.76 -27.60
CA GLY A 107 23.04 -4.14 -28.93
C GLY A 107 24.47 -4.04 -29.48
N GLY A 108 25.46 -4.59 -28.76
CA GLY A 108 26.89 -4.51 -29.10
C GLY A 108 27.52 -5.80 -29.64
N GLY A 109 26.71 -6.79 -30.03
CA GLY A 109 27.13 -8.01 -30.72
C GLY A 109 26.39 -8.19 -32.04
#